data_AF-A0A814W534-F1
#
_entry.id   AF-A0A814W534-F1
#
_cell.length_a   1.000
_cell.length_b   1.000
_cell.length_c   1.000
_cell.angle_alpha   90.00
_cell.angle_beta   90.00
_cell.angle_gamma   90.00
#
_symmetry.space_group_name_H-M   'P 1'
#
loop_
_entity.id
_entity.type
_entity.pdbx_description
1 polymer ?
#
loop_
_entity_poly.entity_id
_entity_poly.type
_entity_poly.pdbx_seq_one_letter_code
_entity_poly.pdbx_strand_id
1 'polypeptide(L)'
;MNRTLKPARVMSDYEVSIITAVANEQFIVGVFFHFTQAIYRRIQSLGLITSYSQDSDIRICCRKLMALALLPIDQIETSFYNLSTKSSAAVNQELHQLFLYFDHQWITNVPMKMWSVHGYQHRTNNNCEGFHNRLNQRILKAHPNMWTFIKCIQNEENRFRHLLLQMNAGAQARKKPLPLVSFKTVSIH
;
A
#
# COMPACT_ATOMS: atom_id res chain seq x y z
N MET A 1 32.02 -3.01 -10.44
CA MET A 1 31.27 -2.08 -11.31
C MET A 1 30.32 -1.29 -10.41
N ASN A 2 30.63 -0.03 -10.11
CA ASN A 2 29.82 0.78 -9.17
C ASN A 2 28.61 1.34 -9.94
N ARG A 3 27.46 0.67 -9.86
CA ARG A 3 26.22 1.12 -10.51
C ARG A 3 25.50 2.06 -9.55
N THR A 4 25.64 3.36 -9.75
CA THR A 4 24.86 4.37 -9.02
C THR A 4 23.40 4.30 -9.47
N LEU A 5 22.50 3.88 -8.58
CA LEU A 5 21.07 3.92 -8.84
C LEU A 5 20.58 5.37 -8.78
N LYS A 6 19.89 5.81 -9.83
CA LYS A 6 19.20 7.11 -9.89
C LYS A 6 17.71 6.88 -10.13
N PRO A 7 16.98 6.37 -9.13
CA PRO A 7 15.56 6.09 -9.30
C PRO A 7 14.80 7.41 -9.50
N ALA A 8 13.90 7.46 -10.48
CA ALA A 8 12.95 8.56 -10.63
C ALA A 8 11.90 8.55 -9.50
N ARG A 9 11.74 7.41 -8.82
CA ARG A 9 10.79 7.21 -7.71
C ARG A 9 11.15 6.00 -6.87
N VAL A 10 10.84 6.07 -5.58
CA VAL A 10 10.88 4.97 -4.61
C VAL A 10 9.47 4.78 -4.05
N MET A 11 8.97 3.55 -4.07
CA MET A 11 7.69 3.23 -3.47
C MET A 11 7.90 2.70 -2.05
N SER A 12 7.18 3.22 -1.05
CA SER A 12 7.35 2.85 0.36
C SER A 12 6.02 2.68 1.07
N ASP A 13 6.03 1.89 2.13
CA ASP A 13 4.96 1.65 3.09
C ASP A 13 4.87 2.71 4.20
N TYR A 14 5.45 3.89 3.97
CA TYR A 14 5.47 5.05 4.88
C TYR A 14 6.35 4.84 6.14
N GLU A 15 7.25 3.86 6.14
CA GLU A 15 8.23 3.70 7.24
C GLU A 15 9.22 4.87 7.28
N VAL A 16 9.35 5.50 8.45
CA VAL A 16 10.25 6.65 8.68
C VAL A 16 11.70 6.31 8.33
N SER A 17 12.16 5.11 8.66
CA SER A 17 13.51 4.63 8.33
C SER A 17 13.79 4.65 6.82
N ILE A 18 12.82 4.22 6.01
CA ILE A 18 12.92 4.22 4.54
C ILE A 18 12.86 5.66 4.03
N ILE A 19 11.99 6.49 4.60
CA ILE A 19 11.86 7.90 4.24
C ILE A 19 13.16 8.66 4.48
N THR A 20 13.76 8.49 5.65
CA THR A 20 15.04 9.11 6.02
C THR A 20 16.20 8.58 5.18
N ALA A 21 16.19 7.30 4.80
CA ALA A 21 17.24 6.70 3.97
C ALA A 21 17.22 7.22 2.53
N VAL A 22 16.05 7.59 2.01
CA VAL A 22 15.91 8.22 0.70
C VAL A 22 16.16 9.71 0.86
N ALA A 23 17.40 10.12 0.63
CA ALA A 23 17.90 11.50 0.83
C ALA A 23 17.08 12.63 0.16
N ASN A 24 16.16 12.29 -0.76
CA ASN A 24 15.21 13.24 -1.32
C ASN A 24 13.80 12.67 -1.29
N GLU A 25 13.02 13.11 -0.30
CA GLU A 25 11.64 12.72 -0.03
C GLU A 25 10.70 12.94 -1.22
N GLN A 26 11.05 13.81 -2.18
CA GLN A 26 10.26 14.04 -3.38
C GLN A 26 10.18 12.80 -4.30
N PHE A 27 11.12 11.87 -4.16
CA PHE A 27 11.08 10.61 -4.89
C PHE A 27 10.18 9.58 -4.23
N ILE A 28 9.68 9.81 -3.02
CA ILE A 28 8.91 8.81 -2.29
C ILE A 28 7.44 8.94 -2.64
N VAL A 29 6.86 7.83 -3.09
CA VAL A 29 5.42 7.68 -3.23
C VAL A 29 4.99 6.49 -2.38
N GLY A 30 4.05 6.75 -1.49
CA GLY A 30 3.42 5.76 -0.67
C GLY A 30 2.60 4.77 -1.50
N VAL A 31 2.59 3.51 -1.07
CA VAL A 31 1.75 2.49 -1.68
C VAL A 31 0.28 2.76 -1.34
N PHE A 32 -0.61 2.72 -2.34
CA PHE A 32 -2.04 2.95 -2.16
C PHE A 32 -2.69 1.96 -1.18
N PHE A 33 -2.22 0.71 -1.18
CA PHE A 33 -2.68 -0.31 -0.24
C PHE A 33 -2.44 0.12 1.22
N HIS A 34 -1.24 0.58 1.58
CA HIS A 34 -0.96 1.00 2.95
C HIS A 34 -1.71 2.28 3.33
N PHE A 35 -1.90 3.21 2.40
CA PHE A 35 -2.76 4.37 2.60
C PHE A 35 -4.20 3.96 2.96
N THR A 36 -4.83 3.13 2.12
CA THR A 36 -6.21 2.66 2.37
C THR A 36 -6.30 1.80 3.63
N GLN A 37 -5.28 1.00 3.92
CA GLN A 37 -5.21 0.19 5.13
C GLN A 37 -5.10 1.06 6.39
N ALA A 38 -4.33 2.16 6.37
CA ALA A 38 -4.23 3.08 7.50
C ALA A 38 -5.59 3.73 7.83
N ILE A 39 -6.35 4.13 6.80
CA ILE A 39 -7.71 4.66 6.96
C ILE A 39 -8.64 3.58 7.51
N TYR A 40 -8.57 2.35 6.96
CA TYR A 40 -9.39 1.24 7.42
C TYR A 40 -9.12 0.85 8.88
N ARG A 41 -7.85 0.84 9.30
CA ARG A 41 -7.47 0.65 10.71
C ARG A 41 -8.05 1.74 11.60
N ARG A 42 -8.09 2.99 11.11
CA ARG A 42 -8.73 4.08 11.84
C ARG A 42 -10.24 3.87 11.99
N ILE A 43 -10.92 3.46 10.92
CA ILE A 43 -12.35 3.07 10.94
C ILE A 43 -12.60 2.02 12.02
N GLN A 44 -11.74 0.99 12.11
CA GLN A 44 -11.84 -0.04 13.14
C GLN A 44 -11.63 0.55 14.55
N SER A 45 -10.58 1.34 14.76
CA SER A 45 -10.23 1.91 16.07
C SER A 45 -11.29 2.87 16.62
N LEU A 46 -12.05 3.51 15.74
CA LEU A 46 -13.13 4.43 16.11
C LEU A 46 -14.46 3.71 16.35
N GLY A 47 -14.54 2.39 16.18
CA GLY A 47 -15.79 1.63 16.34
C GLY A 47 -16.75 1.71 15.15
N LEU A 48 -16.36 2.33 14.02
CA LEU A 48 -17.22 2.43 12.83
C LEU A 48 -17.47 1.10 12.11
N ILE A 49 -16.79 0.01 12.48
CA ILE A 49 -16.77 -1.20 11.67
C ILE A 49 -18.17 -1.77 11.41
N THR A 50 -19.07 -1.69 12.39
CA THR A 50 -20.47 -2.12 12.27
C THR A 50 -21.21 -1.25 11.27
N SER A 51 -21.16 0.07 11.44
CA SER A 51 -21.79 1.05 10.54
C SER A 51 -21.22 0.96 9.13
N TYR A 52 -19.90 0.82 8.97
CA TYR A 52 -19.25 0.59 7.67
C TYR A 52 -19.79 -0.67 6.96
N SER A 53 -20.15 -1.70 7.73
CA SER A 53 -20.65 -2.96 7.18
C SER A 53 -22.14 -2.90 6.85
N GLN A 54 -22.94 -2.25 7.69
CA GLN A 54 -24.39 -2.27 7.63
C GLN A 54 -24.99 -1.07 6.87
N ASP A 55 -24.36 0.09 6.94
CA ASP A 55 -24.81 1.33 6.31
C ASP A 55 -24.06 1.58 5.00
N SER A 56 -24.81 1.64 3.88
CA SER A 56 -24.23 1.86 2.56
C SER A 56 -23.64 3.25 2.39
N ASP A 57 -24.25 4.28 2.99
CA ASP A 57 -23.83 5.66 2.82
C ASP A 57 -22.55 5.94 3.59
N ILE A 58 -22.43 5.42 4.82
CA ILE A 58 -21.19 5.46 5.61
C ILE A 58 -20.09 4.71 4.88
N ARG A 59 -20.39 3.52 4.34
CA ARG A 59 -19.41 2.72 3.56
C ARG A 59 -18.94 3.47 2.32
N ILE A 60 -19.86 4.06 1.56
CA ILE A 60 -19.54 4.85 0.36
C ILE A 60 -18.71 6.08 0.75
N CYS A 61 -19.06 6.77 1.83
CA CYS A 61 -18.31 7.93 2.32
C CYS A 61 -16.86 7.57 2.68
N CYS A 62 -16.66 6.50 3.47
CA CYS A 62 -15.34 5.98 3.80
C CYS A 62 -14.54 5.58 2.55
N ARG A 63 -15.20 4.97 1.56
CA ARG A 63 -14.57 4.62 0.27
C ARG A 63 -14.21 5.86 -0.56
N LYS A 64 -15.02 6.92 -0.51
CA LYS A 64 -14.71 8.19 -1.16
C LYS A 64 -13.48 8.86 -0.53
N LEU A 65 -13.34 8.82 0.80
CA LEU A 65 -12.10 9.27 1.48
C LEU A 65 -10.88 8.50 0.98
N MET A 66 -10.96 7.17 0.91
CA MET A 66 -9.89 6.34 0.34
C MET A 66 -9.64 6.63 -1.15
N ALA A 67 -10.66 7.01 -1.91
CA ALA A 67 -10.53 7.32 -3.33
C ALA A 67 -9.91 8.69 -3.61
N LEU A 68 -9.76 9.57 -2.61
CA LEU A 68 -9.11 10.88 -2.79
C LEU A 68 -7.69 10.75 -3.33
N ALA A 69 -6.98 9.67 -2.99
CA ALA A 69 -5.64 9.40 -3.53
C ALA A 69 -5.61 9.20 -5.05
N LEU A 70 -6.76 8.96 -5.68
CA LEU A 70 -6.89 8.76 -7.12
C LEU A 70 -7.15 10.07 -7.87
N LEU A 71 -7.36 11.18 -7.17
CA LEU A 71 -7.64 12.49 -7.75
C LEU A 71 -6.34 13.25 -8.07
N PRO A 72 -6.36 14.14 -9.07
CA PRO A 72 -5.33 15.16 -9.25
C PRO A 72 -5.11 15.93 -7.94
N ILE A 73 -3.84 16.22 -7.60
CA ILE A 73 -3.46 16.81 -6.30
C ILE A 73 -4.21 18.13 -6.04
N ASP A 74 -4.38 18.95 -7.07
CA ASP A 74 -5.10 20.21 -7.06
C ASP A 74 -6.60 20.08 -6.73
N GLN A 75 -7.17 18.88 -6.85
CA GLN A 75 -8.59 18.61 -6.58
C GLN A 75 -8.83 17.93 -5.24
N ILE A 76 -7.79 17.42 -4.58
CA ILE A 76 -7.91 16.60 -3.36
C ILE A 76 -8.57 17.40 -2.24
N GLU A 77 -8.03 18.57 -1.92
CA GLU A 77 -8.45 19.37 -0.77
C GLU A 77 -9.90 19.84 -0.93
N THR A 78 -10.22 20.43 -2.09
CA THR A 78 -11.60 20.83 -2.44
C THR A 78 -12.57 19.66 -2.37
N SER A 79 -12.18 18.48 -2.88
CA SER A 79 -13.03 17.28 -2.83
C SER A 79 -13.23 16.75 -1.42
N PHE A 80 -12.20 16.82 -0.57
CA PHE A 80 -12.27 16.45 0.84
C PHE A 80 -13.26 17.33 1.60
N TYR A 81 -13.15 18.66 1.50
CA TYR A 81 -14.06 19.57 2.19
C TYR A 81 -15.50 19.48 1.65
N ASN A 82 -15.69 19.27 0.35
CA ASN A 82 -17.00 18.99 -0.23
C ASN A 82 -17.62 17.69 0.30
N LEU A 83 -16.81 16.67 0.59
CA LEU A 83 -17.29 15.41 1.16
C LEU A 83 -17.63 15.57 2.65
N SER A 84 -16.79 16.30 3.38
CA SER A 84 -16.98 16.60 4.81
C SER A 84 -18.26 17.40 5.06
N THR A 85 -18.48 18.48 4.30
CA THR A 85 -19.69 19.32 4.39
C THR A 85 -20.97 18.53 4.09
N LYS A 86 -20.99 17.74 3.01
CA LYS A 86 -22.14 16.89 2.66
C LYS A 86 -22.43 15.82 3.69
N SER A 87 -21.39 15.34 4.37
CA SER A 87 -21.54 14.35 5.42
C SER A 87 -22.11 15.00 6.68
N SER A 88 -21.64 16.21 7.07
CA SER A 88 -21.95 16.94 8.32
C SER A 88 -23.45 17.11 8.67
N ALA A 89 -24.36 17.01 7.71
CA ALA A 89 -25.79 17.27 7.90
C ALA A 89 -26.55 16.21 8.74
N ALA A 90 -25.95 15.05 9.09
CA ALA A 90 -26.62 13.98 9.87
C ALA A 90 -25.69 13.02 10.65
N VAL A 91 -24.49 13.45 11.08
CA VAL A 91 -23.35 12.52 11.25
C VAL A 91 -23.32 11.73 12.57
N ASN A 92 -23.26 10.41 12.42
CA ASN A 92 -22.65 9.44 13.34
C ASN A 92 -21.30 9.97 13.90
N GLN A 93 -21.21 10.16 15.22
CA GLN A 93 -20.07 10.79 15.89
C GLN A 93 -18.71 10.21 15.45
N GLU A 94 -18.64 8.90 15.25
CA GLU A 94 -17.42 8.21 14.87
C GLU A 94 -16.98 8.61 13.45
N LEU A 95 -17.91 8.75 12.49
CA LEU A 95 -17.60 9.24 11.14
C LEU A 95 -17.04 10.66 11.17
N HIS A 96 -17.55 11.53 12.04
CA HIS A 96 -16.98 12.87 12.22
C HIS A 96 -15.52 12.80 12.71
N GLN A 97 -15.22 11.94 13.68
CA GLN A 97 -13.85 11.71 14.15
C GLN A 97 -12.92 11.18 13.05
N LEU A 98 -13.45 10.39 12.11
CA LEU A 98 -12.68 9.94 10.95
C LEU A 98 -12.29 11.10 10.04
N PHE A 99 -13.19 12.06 9.79
CA PHE A 99 -12.88 13.27 9.01
C PHE A 99 -11.83 14.14 9.69
N LEU A 100 -11.94 14.37 11.00
CA LEU A 100 -10.95 15.13 11.77
C LEU A 100 -9.56 14.47 11.70
N TYR A 101 -9.53 13.14 11.84
CA TYR A 101 -8.28 12.40 11.65
C TYR A 101 -7.73 12.56 10.24
N PHE A 102 -8.59 12.46 9.21
CA PHE A 102 -8.14 12.53 7.83
C PHE A 102 -7.56 13.91 7.51
N ASP A 103 -8.23 14.97 7.94
CA ASP A 103 -7.78 16.35 7.79
C ASP A 103 -6.41 16.57 8.44
N HIS A 104 -6.31 16.22 9.72
CA HIS A 104 -5.07 16.38 10.46
C HIS A 104 -3.92 15.56 9.85
N GLN A 105 -4.15 14.28 9.54
CA GLN A 105 -3.05 13.42 9.08
C GLN A 105 -2.74 13.60 7.59
N TRP A 106 -3.73 13.47 6.72
CA TRP A 106 -3.52 13.32 5.28
C TRP A 106 -3.61 14.64 4.50
N ILE A 107 -4.34 15.64 5.01
CA ILE A 107 -4.39 16.97 4.39
C ILE A 107 -3.26 17.84 4.94
N THR A 108 -3.08 17.87 6.26
CA THR A 108 -2.15 18.81 6.92
C THR A 108 -0.74 18.25 7.08
N ASN A 109 -0.58 17.04 7.65
CA ASN A 109 0.75 16.56 8.09
C ASN A 109 1.52 15.74 7.05
N VAL A 110 0.83 14.97 6.20
CA VAL A 110 1.49 14.15 5.16
C VAL A 110 1.35 14.85 3.80
N PRO A 111 2.46 15.15 3.09
CA PRO A 111 2.39 15.79 1.78
C PRO A 111 1.52 15.01 0.79
N MET A 112 0.55 15.67 0.15
CA MET A 112 -0.38 15.01 -0.78
C MET A 112 0.30 14.28 -1.94
N LYS A 113 1.45 14.80 -2.42
CA LYS A 113 2.28 14.14 -3.44
C LYS A 113 2.77 12.75 -3.03
N MET A 114 2.86 12.49 -1.73
CA MET A 114 3.34 11.23 -1.18
C MET A 114 2.27 10.16 -1.23
N TRP A 115 1.01 10.47 -1.00
CA TRP A 115 -0.06 9.48 -0.94
C TRP A 115 -1.03 9.53 -2.13
N SER A 116 -1.02 10.61 -2.92
CA SER A 116 -1.70 10.64 -4.21
C SER A 116 -1.00 9.70 -5.19
N VAL A 117 -1.80 8.83 -5.80
CA VAL A 117 -1.38 7.87 -6.82
C VAL A 117 -2.00 8.16 -8.18
N HIS A 118 -2.55 9.37 -8.36
CA HIS A 118 -3.11 9.82 -9.62
C HIS A 118 -2.06 9.76 -10.74
N GLY A 119 -2.46 9.27 -11.91
CA GLY A 119 -1.57 9.11 -13.06
C GLY A 119 -0.53 7.98 -12.95
N TYR A 120 -0.45 7.25 -11.83
CA TYR A 120 0.51 6.14 -11.68
C TYR A 120 -0.05 4.80 -12.15
N GLN A 121 0.72 4.10 -12.97
CA GLN A 121 0.39 2.76 -13.48
C GLN A 121 0.59 1.67 -12.41
N HIS A 122 1.64 1.80 -11.59
CA HIS A 122 1.92 0.90 -10.48
C HIS A 122 1.55 1.59 -9.17
N ARG A 123 0.43 1.18 -8.59
CA ARG A 123 -0.15 1.74 -7.35
C ARG A 123 0.04 0.83 -6.14
N THR A 124 0.57 -0.36 -6.35
CA THR A 124 0.68 -1.44 -5.37
C THR A 124 2.09 -1.99 -5.31
N ASN A 125 2.48 -2.50 -4.13
CA ASN A 125 3.75 -3.18 -3.91
C ASN A 125 3.68 -4.70 -4.22
N ASN A 126 2.72 -5.11 -5.06
CA ASN A 126 2.40 -6.52 -5.31
C ASN A 126 3.63 -7.36 -5.71
N ASN A 127 4.59 -6.74 -6.38
CA ASN A 127 5.82 -7.43 -6.79
C ASN A 127 6.71 -7.76 -5.59
N CYS A 128 6.92 -6.81 -4.66
CA CYS A 128 7.71 -7.07 -3.46
C CYS A 128 6.96 -7.99 -2.49
N GLU A 129 5.65 -7.80 -2.31
CA GLU A 129 4.82 -8.71 -1.52
C GLU A 129 4.83 -10.14 -2.09
N GLY A 130 4.72 -10.27 -3.41
CA GLY A 130 4.80 -11.56 -4.10
C GLY A 130 6.18 -12.22 -3.97
N PHE A 131 7.26 -11.42 -3.97
CA PHE A 131 8.61 -11.89 -3.70
C PHE A 131 8.75 -12.34 -2.23
N HIS A 132 8.32 -11.53 -1.27
CA HIS A 132 8.36 -11.86 0.16
C HIS A 132 7.54 -13.10 0.48
N ASN A 133 6.32 -13.21 -0.05
CA ASN A 133 5.47 -14.39 0.16
C ASN A 133 6.15 -15.66 -0.40
N ARG A 134 6.74 -15.58 -1.60
CA ARG A 134 7.49 -16.70 -2.17
C ARG A 134 8.71 -17.07 -1.31
N LEU A 135 9.43 -16.07 -0.81
CA LEU A 135 10.59 -16.30 0.05
C LEU A 135 10.15 -16.99 1.35
N ASN A 136 9.09 -16.52 2.00
CA ASN A 136 8.52 -17.12 3.20
C ASN A 136 8.06 -18.57 2.96
N GLN A 137 7.41 -18.84 1.83
CA GLN A 137 7.03 -20.20 1.42
C GLN A 137 8.23 -21.14 1.21
N ARG A 138 9.41 -20.61 0.90
CA ARG A 138 10.64 -21.41 0.71
C ARG A 138 11.44 -21.59 1.97
N ILE A 139 11.47 -20.58 2.83
CA ILE A 139 12.16 -20.61 4.11
C ILE A 139 11.46 -21.59 5.08
N LEU A 140 10.13 -21.74 4.98
CA LEU A 140 9.30 -22.68 5.76
C LEU A 140 9.46 -22.57 7.29
N LYS A 141 10.08 -21.50 7.78
CA LYS A 141 10.34 -21.21 9.19
C LYS A 141 10.05 -19.75 9.46
N ALA A 142 9.34 -19.46 10.55
CA ALA A 142 9.06 -18.09 10.97
C ALA A 142 10.35 -17.31 11.32
N HIS A 143 11.34 -17.99 11.90
CA HIS A 143 12.63 -17.41 12.30
C HIS A 143 13.79 -18.28 11.80
N PRO A 144 14.22 -18.15 10.53
CA PRO A 144 15.39 -18.86 10.02
C PRO A 144 16.67 -18.33 10.65
N ASN A 145 17.64 -19.21 10.89
CA ASN A 145 19.01 -18.75 11.18
C ASN A 145 19.65 -18.15 9.91
N MET A 146 20.71 -17.37 10.11
CA MET A 146 21.39 -16.64 9.03
C MET A 146 21.84 -17.55 7.87
N TRP A 147 22.33 -18.75 8.16
CA TRP A 147 22.75 -19.72 7.14
C TRP A 147 21.58 -20.23 6.28
N THR A 148 20.44 -20.53 6.92
CA THR A 148 19.22 -20.95 6.23
C THR A 148 18.72 -19.83 5.31
N PHE A 149 18.77 -18.59 5.79
CA PHE A 149 18.40 -17.42 5.03
C PHE A 149 19.31 -17.22 3.80
N ILE A 150 20.64 -17.22 3.99
CA ILE A 150 21.62 -17.06 2.91
C ILE A 150 21.41 -18.13 1.83
N LYS A 151 21.25 -19.40 2.23
CA LYS A 151 21.03 -20.50 1.28
C LYS A 151 19.74 -20.31 0.49
N CYS A 152 18.68 -19.81 1.12
CA CYS A 152 17.43 -19.49 0.44
C CYS A 152 17.62 -18.39 -0.61
N ILE A 153 18.36 -17.34 -0.28
CA ILE A 153 18.65 -16.23 -1.21
C ILE A 153 19.48 -16.71 -2.40
N GLN A 154 20.52 -17.53 -2.17
CA GLN A 154 21.32 -18.13 -3.24
C GLN A 154 20.46 -18.99 -4.19
N ASN A 155 19.52 -19.76 -3.64
CA ASN A 155 18.60 -20.57 -4.44
C ASN A 155 17.61 -19.72 -5.27
N GLU A 156 17.15 -18.58 -4.75
CA GLU A 156 16.36 -17.62 -5.54
C GLU A 156 17.19 -16.99 -6.66
N GLU A 157 18.43 -16.59 -6.38
CA GLU A 157 19.33 -15.98 -7.36
C GLU A 157 19.63 -16.92 -8.53
N ASN A 158 20.00 -18.17 -8.23
CA ASN A 158 20.22 -19.21 -9.22
C ASN A 158 18.98 -19.41 -10.11
N ARG A 159 17.79 -19.41 -9.51
CA ARG A 159 16.53 -19.52 -10.25
C ARG A 159 16.30 -18.33 -11.19
N PHE A 160 16.56 -17.10 -10.74
CA PHE A 160 16.44 -15.93 -11.59
C PHE A 160 17.42 -15.98 -12.77
N ARG A 161 18.67 -16.41 -12.54
CA ARG A 161 19.62 -16.65 -13.63
C ARG A 161 19.09 -17.65 -14.64
N HIS A 162 18.56 -18.79 -14.18
CA HIS A 162 17.97 -19.78 -15.07
C HIS A 162 16.77 -19.23 -15.86
N LEU A 163 15.90 -18.45 -15.23
CA LEU A 163 14.77 -17.81 -15.92
C LEU A 163 15.27 -16.82 -16.99
N LEU A 164 16.27 -16.01 -16.67
CA LEU A 164 16.84 -15.03 -17.59
C LEU A 164 17.50 -15.70 -18.80
N LEU A 165 18.22 -16.81 -18.57
CA LEU A 165 18.78 -17.64 -19.64
C LEU A 165 17.67 -18.24 -20.53
N GLN A 166 16.59 -18.74 -19.94
CA GLN A 166 15.43 -19.26 -20.69
C GLN A 166 14.76 -18.17 -21.54
N MET A 167 14.56 -16.97 -20.98
CA MET A 167 13.98 -15.84 -21.70
C MET A 167 14.88 -15.38 -22.86
N ASN A 168 16.20 -15.30 -22.64
CA ASN A 168 17.16 -14.97 -23.69
C ASN A 168 17.21 -16.03 -24.81
N ALA A 169 16.91 -17.29 -24.47
CA ALA A 169 16.76 -18.38 -25.43
C ALA A 169 15.38 -18.41 -26.11
N GLY A 170 14.53 -17.40 -25.91
CA GLY A 170 13.21 -17.27 -26.55
C GLY A 170 12.08 -18.05 -25.87
N ALA A 171 12.33 -18.68 -24.71
CA ALA A 171 11.27 -19.37 -23.99
C ALA A 171 10.28 -18.37 -23.37
N GLN A 172 8.98 -18.58 -23.60
CA GLN A 172 7.93 -17.75 -22.99
C GLN A 172 7.84 -18.02 -21.47
N ALA A 173 7.81 -16.96 -20.68
CA ALA A 173 7.56 -17.07 -19.24
C ALA A 173 6.15 -17.65 -19.01
N ARG A 174 6.06 -18.78 -18.30
CA ARG A 174 4.78 -19.37 -17.91
C ARG A 174 4.00 -18.36 -17.05
N LYS A 175 2.91 -17.80 -17.56
CA LYS A 175 1.95 -17.03 -16.76
C LYS A 175 1.33 -18.00 -15.74
N LYS A 176 1.67 -17.84 -14.46
CA LYS A 176 0.83 -18.45 -13.41
C LYS A 176 -0.52 -17.72 -13.42
N PRO A 177 -1.65 -18.43 -13.34
CA PRO A 177 -2.93 -17.76 -13.11
C PRO A 177 -2.82 -16.94 -11.82
N LEU A 178 -3.32 -15.70 -11.87
CA LEU A 178 -3.43 -14.85 -10.70
C LEU A 178 -4.24 -15.62 -9.65
N PRO A 179 -3.72 -15.87 -8.44
CA PRO A 179 -4.54 -16.46 -7.40
C PRO A 179 -5.73 -15.53 -7.14
N LEU A 180 -6.94 -16.09 -7.16
CA LEU A 180 -8.14 -15.39 -6.70
C LEU A 180 -7.83 -14.84 -5.31
N VAL A 181 -7.96 -13.53 -5.13
CA VAL A 181 -7.73 -12.86 -3.86
C VAL A 181 -8.78 -13.36 -2.87
N SER A 182 -8.44 -14.37 -2.06
CA SER A 182 -9.25 -14.75 -0.91
C SER A 182 -8.84 -13.85 0.26
N PHE A 183 -9.74 -12.97 0.69
CA PHE A 183 -9.57 -12.21 1.92
C PHE A 183 -9.54 -13.19 3.10
N LYS A 184 -8.33 -13.53 3.57
CA LYS A 184 -8.18 -14.14 4.90
C LYS A 184 -8.11 -13.02 5.92
N THR A 185 -9.21 -12.81 6.62
CA THR A 185 -9.28 -12.01 7.84
C THR A 185 -8.33 -12.67 8.84
N VAL A 186 -7.16 -12.09 9.06
CA VAL A 186 -6.29 -12.49 10.17
C VAL A 186 -6.68 -11.60 11.34
N SER A 187 -7.54 -12.13 12.21
CA SER A 187 -7.73 -11.62 13.56
C SER A 187 -6.45 -11.87 14.34
N ILE A 188 -5.90 -10.83 14.98
CA ILE A 188 -4.81 -10.98 15.94
C ILE A 188 -5.30 -10.31 17.22
N HIS A 189 -5.27 -11.09 18.30
CA HIS A 189 -5.59 -10.70 19.67
C HIS A 189 -4.64 -9.62 20.20
#